data_AF-Q1WNJ2-F1
#
_entry.id   AF-Q1WNJ2-F1
#
_cell.length_a   1.000
_cell.length_b   1.000
_cell.length_c   1.000
_cell.angle_alpha   90.00
_cell.angle_beta   90.00
_cell.angle_gamma   90.00
#
_symmetry.space_group_name_H-M   'P 1'
#
loop_
_entity.id
_entity.type
_entity.pdbx_description
1 polymer ?
#
loop_
_entity_poly.entity_id
_entity_poly.type
_entity_poly.pdbx_seq_one_letter_code
_entity_poly.pdbx_strand_id
1 'polypeptide(L)'
;PIIPADYSQSDEIVGKLRSLANNPSAWHVELDKLHVSGYVPEIIFIDAGLVTTLNTTNRKNFLDLFRAVAEFDGYRTGQLMIERSRTPELAIDQETFALKMQNLILSVKRRTFSLGQIKIADLLTDVLKNVRTHHVKMEGDFINTVISILLLEGIGRQLDPDMDLFASALPILRQLGGQMATREAKDGALSARDLPRSNLGAL
;
A
#
# COMPACT_ATOMS: atom_id res chain seq x y z
N PRO A 1 12.26 36.26 13.36
CA PRO A 1 13.34 35.99 12.38
C PRO A 1 13.40 34.48 12.09
N ILE A 2 13.13 34.08 10.85
CA ILE A 2 13.38 32.72 10.40
C ILE A 2 14.90 32.61 10.26
N ILE A 3 15.54 31.82 11.13
CA ILE A 3 16.96 31.50 11.02
C ILE A 3 17.08 30.58 9.79
N PRO A 4 17.87 30.92 8.76
CA PRO A 4 18.11 30.00 7.66
C PRO A 4 18.71 28.72 8.23
N ALA A 5 18.17 27.57 7.87
CA ALA A 5 18.80 26.31 8.22
C ALA A 5 20.20 26.26 7.59
N ASP A 6 21.21 26.01 8.43
CA ASP A 6 22.60 25.89 8.00
C ASP A 6 22.81 24.49 7.42
N TYR A 7 22.70 24.39 6.10
CA TYR A 7 22.88 23.14 5.34
C TYR A 7 24.34 22.91 4.90
N SER A 8 25.29 23.75 5.33
CA SER A 8 26.68 23.68 4.86
C SER A 8 27.31 22.30 5.09
N GLN A 9 27.05 21.67 6.23
CA GLN A 9 27.47 20.29 6.50
C GLN A 9 26.85 19.28 5.54
N SER A 10 25.56 19.41 5.22
CA SER A 10 24.87 18.48 4.31
C SER A 10 25.40 18.58 2.89
N ASP A 11 25.69 19.79 2.40
CA ASP A 11 26.26 20.00 1.06
C ASP A 11 27.67 19.41 0.93
N GLU A 12 28.51 19.57 1.96
CA GLU A 12 29.84 18.95 2.01
C GLU A 12 29.76 17.42 2.03
N ILE A 13 28.86 16.86 2.85
CA ILE A 13 28.61 15.42 2.94
C ILE A 13 28.15 14.87 1.59
N VAL A 14 27.16 15.53 0.97
CA VAL A 14 26.64 15.13 -0.34
C VAL A 14 27.72 15.26 -1.42
N GLY A 15 28.52 16.33 -1.41
CA GLY A 15 29.64 16.52 -2.32
C GLY A 15 30.67 15.39 -2.22
N LYS A 16 31.03 15.02 -0.99
CA LYS A 16 31.95 13.91 -0.72
C LYS A 16 31.39 12.58 -1.20
N LEU A 17 30.14 12.27 -0.89
CA LEU A 17 29.47 11.04 -1.33
C LEU A 17 29.36 10.97 -2.86
N ARG A 18 29.06 12.08 -3.54
CA ARG A 18 29.03 12.14 -5.02
C ARG A 18 30.39 11.84 -5.63
N SER A 19 31.47 12.34 -5.05
CA SER A 19 32.84 12.05 -5.53
C SER A 19 33.19 10.56 -5.48
N LEU A 20 32.53 9.81 -4.59
CA LEU A 20 32.71 8.37 -4.39
C LEU A 20 31.68 7.52 -5.15
N ALA A 21 30.77 8.11 -5.93
CA ALA A 21 29.63 7.41 -6.54
C ALA A 21 30.03 6.20 -7.44
N ASN A 22 31.21 6.25 -8.05
CA ASN A 22 31.72 5.17 -8.92
C ASN A 22 32.56 4.13 -8.16
N ASN A 23 32.70 4.24 -6.83
CA ASN A 23 33.44 3.31 -5.98
C ASN A 23 32.55 2.83 -4.83
N PRO A 24 31.78 1.75 -5.02
CA PRO A 24 30.82 1.27 -4.03
C PRO A 24 31.46 1.00 -2.67
N SER A 25 32.64 0.37 -2.62
CA SER A 25 33.29 0.03 -1.34
C SER A 25 33.67 1.28 -0.55
N ALA A 26 34.27 2.28 -1.20
CA ALA A 26 34.62 3.54 -0.54
C ALA A 26 33.38 4.34 -0.13
N TRP A 27 32.31 4.29 -0.94
CA TRP A 27 31.04 4.94 -0.66
C TRP A 27 30.37 4.37 0.61
N HIS A 28 30.31 3.05 0.75
CA HIS A 28 29.77 2.39 1.95
C HIS A 28 30.60 2.72 3.21
N VAL A 29 31.94 2.69 3.11
CA VAL A 29 32.82 3.06 4.24
C VAL A 29 32.57 4.50 4.70
N GLU A 30 32.31 5.42 3.77
CA GLU A 30 31.99 6.80 4.11
C GLU A 30 30.59 6.92 4.75
N LEU A 31 29.59 6.19 4.26
CA LEU A 31 28.28 6.12 4.89
C LEU A 31 28.34 5.60 6.33
N ASP A 32 29.11 4.55 6.58
CA ASP A 32 29.29 3.99 7.92
C ASP A 32 29.91 5.02 8.89
N LYS A 33 30.89 5.80 8.41
CA LYS A 33 31.48 6.90 9.20
C LYS A 33 30.44 7.97 9.52
N LEU A 34 29.63 8.36 8.54
CA LEU A 34 28.56 9.34 8.74
C LEU A 34 27.55 8.84 9.76
N HIS A 35 27.12 7.58 9.65
CA HIS A 35 26.22 6.95 10.60
C HIS A 35 26.80 6.95 12.03
N VAL A 36 28.05 6.52 12.20
CA VAL A 36 28.74 6.52 13.51
C VAL A 36 28.92 7.93 14.07
N SER A 37 29.12 8.93 13.21
CA SER A 37 29.22 10.33 13.62
C SER A 37 27.88 10.95 14.03
N GLY A 38 26.77 10.22 13.90
CA GLY A 38 25.43 10.68 14.25
C GLY A 38 24.73 11.49 13.16
N TYR A 39 25.22 11.46 11.92
CA TYR A 39 24.53 12.08 10.79
C TYR A 39 23.22 11.34 10.51
N VAL A 40 22.13 12.10 10.42
CA VAL A 40 20.79 11.58 10.11
C VAL A 40 20.37 12.13 8.75
N PRO A 41 20.25 11.29 7.71
CA PRO A 41 19.76 11.74 6.41
C PRO A 41 18.28 12.12 6.52
N GLU A 42 17.91 13.22 5.87
CA GLU A 42 16.53 13.71 5.80
C GLU A 42 15.94 13.50 4.39
N ILE A 43 14.67 13.14 4.34
CA ILE A 43 13.90 13.09 3.09
C ILE A 43 12.96 14.30 3.09
N ILE A 44 13.21 15.25 2.19
CA ILE A 44 12.42 16.47 2.03
C ILE A 44 11.54 16.34 0.79
N PHE A 45 10.22 16.39 0.98
CA PHE A 45 9.25 16.40 -0.12
C PHE A 45 9.07 17.83 -0.62
N ILE A 46 9.42 18.07 -1.88
CA ILE A 46 9.38 19.41 -2.50
C ILE A 46 8.17 19.55 -3.44
N ASP A 47 7.79 18.46 -4.11
CA ASP A 47 6.68 18.44 -5.06
C ASP A 47 5.50 17.62 -4.52
N ALA A 48 4.32 18.23 -4.55
CA ALA A 48 3.05 17.65 -4.13
C ALA A 48 1.99 17.69 -5.26
N GLY A 49 2.40 17.92 -6.51
CA GLY A 49 1.49 18.14 -7.64
C GLY A 49 0.57 16.97 -8.00
N LEU A 50 0.90 15.76 -7.55
CA LEU A 50 0.10 14.53 -7.75
C LEU A 50 -0.52 14.01 -6.44
N VAL A 51 -0.50 14.79 -5.36
CA VAL A 51 -1.10 14.37 -4.10
C VAL A 51 -2.61 14.28 -4.24
N THR A 52 -3.14 13.10 -3.93
CA THR A 52 -4.58 12.86 -3.81
C THR A 52 -4.93 12.57 -2.36
N THR A 53 -6.15 12.91 -1.98
CA THR A 53 -6.69 12.54 -0.67
C THR A 53 -7.83 11.56 -0.87
N LEU A 54 -7.83 10.49 -0.08
CA LEU A 54 -8.97 9.59 -0.03
C LEU A 54 -9.98 10.17 0.94
N ASN A 55 -11.19 10.45 0.46
CA ASN A 55 -12.33 10.76 1.33
C ASN A 55 -12.64 9.56 2.26
N THR A 56 -13.47 9.75 3.28
CA THR A 56 -13.74 8.71 4.29
C THR A 56 -14.24 7.40 3.68
N THR A 57 -15.10 7.47 2.66
CA THR A 57 -15.63 6.30 1.95
C THR A 57 -14.53 5.58 1.17
N ASN A 58 -13.74 6.31 0.39
CA ASN A 58 -12.67 5.76 -0.45
C ASN A 58 -11.55 5.19 0.43
N ARG A 59 -11.27 5.82 1.57
CA ARG A 59 -10.35 5.31 2.58
C ARG A 59 -10.84 4.01 3.19
N LYS A 60 -12.12 3.90 3.54
CA LYS A 60 -12.70 2.63 4.03
C LYS A 60 -12.63 1.55 2.95
N ASN A 61 -13.05 1.88 1.73
CA ASN A 61 -13.01 0.98 0.58
C ASN A 61 -11.59 0.46 0.32
N PHE A 62 -10.61 1.35 0.38
CA PHE A 62 -9.20 1.00 0.24
C PHE A 62 -8.77 0.02 1.34
N LEU A 63 -9.06 0.34 2.61
CA LEU A 63 -8.63 -0.46 3.75
C LEU A 63 -9.27 -1.85 3.77
N ASP A 64 -10.55 -1.98 3.45
CA ASP A 64 -11.24 -3.27 3.34
C ASP A 64 -10.65 -4.14 2.21
N LEU A 65 -10.29 -3.52 1.08
CA LEU A 65 -9.63 -4.23 -0.01
C LEU A 65 -8.24 -4.70 0.42
N PHE A 66 -7.46 -3.83 1.07
CA PHE A 66 -6.14 -4.19 1.61
C PHE A 66 -6.20 -5.27 2.68
N ARG A 67 -7.22 -5.26 3.55
CA ARG A 67 -7.44 -6.33 4.53
C ARG A 67 -7.63 -7.67 3.84
N ALA A 68 -8.52 -7.75 2.84
CA ALA A 68 -8.76 -8.98 2.09
C ALA A 68 -7.47 -9.50 1.41
N VAL A 69 -6.66 -8.60 0.83
CA VAL A 69 -5.35 -8.98 0.26
C VAL A 69 -4.39 -9.50 1.33
N ALA A 70 -4.29 -8.84 2.49
CA ALA A 70 -3.39 -9.21 3.58
C ALA A 70 -3.75 -10.56 4.24
N GLU A 71 -5.05 -10.91 4.24
CA GLU A 71 -5.58 -12.20 4.70
C GLU A 71 -5.47 -13.30 3.63
N PHE A 72 -4.94 -12.96 2.45
CA PHE A 72 -4.86 -13.82 1.27
C PHE A 72 -6.23 -14.28 0.75
N ASP A 73 -7.27 -13.47 0.93
CA ASP A 73 -8.63 -13.67 0.42
C ASP A 73 -8.85 -12.89 -0.89
N GLY A 74 -8.42 -13.49 -2.00
CA GLY A 74 -8.57 -12.90 -3.33
C GLY A 74 -9.97 -13.00 -3.90
N TYR A 75 -10.78 -13.96 -3.45
CA TYR A 75 -12.19 -14.04 -3.84
C TYR A 75 -12.95 -12.83 -3.27
N ARG A 76 -12.79 -12.54 -1.98
CA ARG A 76 -13.36 -11.34 -1.35
C ARG A 76 -12.79 -10.07 -1.97
N THR A 77 -11.49 -10.03 -2.29
CA THR A 77 -10.88 -8.91 -3.00
C THR A 77 -11.61 -8.65 -4.33
N GLY A 78 -11.87 -9.69 -5.12
CA GLY A 78 -12.59 -9.57 -6.39
C GLY A 78 -14.02 -9.05 -6.22
N GLN A 79 -14.75 -9.55 -5.22
CA GLN A 79 -16.10 -9.05 -4.89
C GLN A 79 -16.07 -7.56 -4.54
N LEU A 80 -15.16 -7.15 -3.64
CA LEU A 80 -15.03 -5.76 -3.22
C LEU A 80 -14.69 -4.84 -4.41
N MET A 81 -13.86 -5.29 -5.35
CA MET A 81 -13.53 -4.52 -6.56
C MET A 81 -14.74 -4.32 -7.47
N ILE A 82 -15.63 -5.32 -7.58
CA ILE A 82 -16.88 -5.20 -8.35
C ILE A 82 -17.86 -4.29 -7.63
N GLU A 83 -18.17 -4.58 -6.36
CA GLU A 83 -19.12 -3.85 -5.52
C GLU A 83 -18.83 -2.34 -5.49
N ARG A 84 -17.55 -1.96 -5.59
CA ARG A 84 -17.07 -0.58 -5.48
C ARG A 84 -16.66 0.02 -6.82
N SER A 85 -16.87 -0.70 -7.91
CA SER A 85 -16.67 -0.14 -9.25
C SER A 85 -17.73 0.94 -9.54
N ARG A 86 -17.47 1.82 -10.50
CA ARG A 86 -18.39 2.90 -10.89
C ARG A 86 -19.71 2.39 -11.47
N THR A 87 -19.68 1.20 -12.09
CA THR A 87 -20.81 0.58 -12.79
C THR A 87 -20.78 -0.93 -12.53
N PRO A 88 -21.05 -1.38 -11.29
CA PRO A 88 -20.98 -2.79 -10.89
C PRO A 88 -21.89 -3.68 -11.75
N GLU A 89 -23.04 -3.15 -12.16
CA GLU A 89 -24.01 -3.81 -13.04
C GLU A 89 -23.49 -4.13 -14.44
N LEU A 90 -22.43 -3.44 -14.88
CA LEU A 90 -21.79 -3.68 -16.17
C LEU A 90 -20.62 -4.67 -16.09
N ALA A 91 -20.25 -5.13 -14.89
CA ALA A 91 -19.21 -6.14 -14.72
C ALA A 91 -19.69 -7.49 -15.27
N ILE A 92 -18.87 -8.10 -16.14
CA ILE A 92 -19.18 -9.37 -16.79
C ILE A 92 -18.44 -10.52 -16.10
N ASP A 93 -19.06 -11.70 -16.09
CA ASP A 93 -18.50 -12.93 -15.52
C ASP A 93 -17.89 -12.71 -14.11
N GLN A 94 -18.65 -12.05 -13.24
CA GLN A 94 -18.22 -11.62 -11.90
C GLN A 94 -17.60 -12.74 -11.07
N GLU A 95 -18.17 -13.94 -11.15
CA GLU A 95 -17.65 -15.14 -10.47
C GLU A 95 -16.26 -15.53 -10.98
N THR A 96 -16.08 -15.51 -12.31
CA THR A 96 -14.79 -15.79 -12.93
C THR A 96 -13.75 -14.73 -12.55
N PHE A 97 -14.15 -13.46 -12.47
CA PHE A 97 -13.28 -12.39 -12.00
C PHE A 97 -12.80 -12.66 -10.56
N ALA A 98 -13.73 -12.97 -9.64
CA ALA A 98 -13.39 -13.26 -8.24
C ALA A 98 -12.47 -14.48 -8.10
N LEU A 99 -12.73 -15.56 -8.85
CA LEU A 99 -11.86 -16.74 -8.88
C LEU A 99 -10.46 -16.43 -9.44
N LYS A 100 -10.35 -15.59 -10.47
CA LYS A 100 -9.05 -15.16 -10.99
C LYS A 100 -8.28 -14.31 -9.97
N MET A 101 -8.97 -13.43 -9.25
CA MET A 101 -8.37 -12.67 -8.16
C MET A 101 -7.87 -13.59 -7.03
N GLN A 102 -8.64 -14.62 -6.65
CA GLN A 102 -8.19 -15.65 -5.71
C GLN A 102 -6.89 -16.33 -6.17
N ASN A 103 -6.82 -16.74 -7.43
CA ASN A 103 -5.64 -17.39 -7.98
C ASN A 103 -4.40 -16.47 -7.99
N LEU A 104 -4.57 -15.18 -8.29
CA LEU A 104 -3.49 -14.19 -8.23
C LEU A 104 -2.96 -14.07 -6.81
N ILE A 105 -3.83 -13.86 -5.83
CA ILE A 105 -3.40 -13.69 -4.42
C ILE A 105 -2.75 -14.95 -3.87
N LEU A 106 -3.25 -16.15 -4.21
CA LEU A 106 -2.60 -17.40 -3.82
C LEU A 106 -1.23 -17.61 -4.50
N SER A 107 -1.04 -17.07 -5.71
CA SER A 107 0.28 -17.02 -6.35
C SER A 107 1.27 -16.18 -5.54
N VAL A 108 0.84 -15.01 -5.06
CA VAL A 108 1.62 -14.14 -4.15
C VAL A 108 1.99 -14.89 -2.88
N LYS A 109 1.01 -15.52 -2.24
CA LYS A 109 1.22 -16.29 -1.00
C LYS A 109 2.34 -17.31 -1.18
N ARG A 110 2.26 -18.13 -2.24
CA ARG A 110 3.26 -19.18 -2.52
C ARG A 110 4.66 -18.60 -2.73
N ARG A 111 4.79 -17.51 -3.48
CA ARG A 111 6.08 -16.87 -3.78
C ARG A 111 6.71 -16.18 -2.56
N THR A 112 5.87 -15.58 -1.72
CA THR A 112 6.28 -14.92 -0.47
C THR A 112 6.86 -15.94 0.49
N PHE A 113 6.21 -17.11 0.63
CA PHE A 113 6.68 -18.19 1.50
C PHE A 113 7.86 -18.97 0.91
N SER A 114 8.09 -18.93 -0.40
CA SER A 114 9.23 -19.57 -1.06
C SER A 114 10.47 -18.68 -1.13
N LEU A 115 10.54 -17.58 -0.36
CA LEU A 115 11.63 -16.59 -0.38
C LEU A 115 11.91 -15.99 -1.79
N GLY A 116 10.93 -16.05 -2.70
CA GLY A 116 11.07 -15.48 -4.03
C GLY A 116 10.72 -13.99 -4.02
N GLN A 117 11.51 -13.16 -4.70
CA GLN A 117 11.21 -11.74 -4.87
C GLN A 117 9.92 -11.55 -5.68
N ILE A 118 8.92 -10.91 -5.08
CA ILE A 118 7.66 -10.60 -5.75
C ILE A 118 7.76 -9.22 -6.40
N LYS A 119 7.53 -9.18 -7.71
CA LYS A 119 7.29 -7.93 -8.44
C LYS A 119 5.82 -7.56 -8.33
N ILE A 120 5.52 -6.48 -7.58
CA ILE A 120 4.15 -5.96 -7.44
C ILE A 120 3.61 -5.52 -8.80
N ALA A 121 4.47 -5.00 -9.67
CA ALA A 121 4.13 -4.58 -11.01
C ALA A 121 3.54 -5.71 -11.86
N ASP A 122 4.09 -6.93 -11.78
CA ASP A 122 3.58 -8.09 -12.51
C ASP A 122 2.17 -8.45 -12.01
N LEU A 123 1.98 -8.45 -10.69
CA LEU A 123 0.69 -8.74 -10.07
C LEU A 123 -0.36 -7.69 -10.44
N LEU A 124 -0.02 -6.41 -10.33
CA LEU A 124 -0.92 -5.32 -10.68
C LEU A 124 -1.25 -5.34 -12.18
N THR A 125 -0.30 -5.72 -13.04
CA THR A 125 -0.57 -5.92 -14.47
C THR A 125 -1.63 -7.00 -14.70
N ASP A 126 -1.54 -8.13 -14.01
CA ASP A 126 -2.54 -9.19 -14.09
C ASP A 126 -3.90 -8.76 -13.52
N VAL A 127 -3.91 -7.99 -12.43
CA VAL A 127 -5.15 -7.40 -11.89
C VAL A 127 -5.78 -6.45 -12.91
N LEU A 128 -5.02 -5.52 -13.47
CA LEU A 128 -5.51 -4.56 -14.48
C LEU A 128 -6.01 -5.28 -15.74
N LYS A 129 -5.36 -6.37 -16.15
CA LYS A 129 -5.83 -7.22 -17.25
C LYS A 129 -7.20 -7.83 -16.94
N ASN A 130 -7.38 -8.38 -15.73
CA ASN A 130 -8.66 -8.94 -15.30
C ASN A 130 -9.74 -7.87 -15.18
N VAL A 131 -9.43 -6.70 -14.61
CA VAL A 131 -10.34 -5.55 -14.54
C VAL A 131 -10.85 -5.19 -15.93
N ARG A 132 -9.95 -5.07 -16.91
CA ARG A 132 -10.30 -4.76 -18.30
C ARG A 132 -11.16 -5.87 -18.92
N THR A 133 -10.74 -7.13 -18.79
CA THR A 133 -11.46 -8.28 -19.38
C THR A 133 -12.87 -8.41 -18.83
N HIS A 134 -13.09 -8.12 -17.55
CA HIS A 134 -14.39 -8.30 -16.88
C HIS A 134 -15.18 -6.98 -16.72
N HIS A 135 -14.74 -5.90 -17.39
CA HIS A 135 -15.42 -4.60 -17.41
C HIS A 135 -15.64 -3.97 -16.01
N VAL A 136 -14.75 -4.27 -15.05
CA VAL A 136 -14.81 -3.72 -13.70
C VAL A 136 -14.29 -2.27 -13.73
N LYS A 137 -15.18 -1.27 -13.85
CA LYS A 137 -14.75 0.14 -13.96
C LYS A 137 -14.26 0.69 -12.62
N MET A 138 -12.95 0.73 -12.41
CA MET A 138 -12.35 1.27 -11.19
C MET A 138 -12.58 2.78 -11.03
N GLU A 139 -12.63 3.24 -9.77
CA GLU A 139 -12.70 4.65 -9.40
C GLU A 139 -11.36 5.36 -9.65
N GLY A 140 -11.39 6.64 -10.06
CA GLY A 140 -10.18 7.41 -10.42
C GLY A 140 -9.16 7.51 -9.28
N ASP A 141 -9.63 7.69 -8.04
CA ASP A 141 -8.76 7.75 -6.85
C ASP A 141 -8.02 6.43 -6.60
N PHE A 142 -8.69 5.31 -6.87
CA PHE A 142 -8.09 3.98 -6.75
C PHE A 142 -6.98 3.78 -7.78
N ILE A 143 -7.21 4.22 -9.03
CA ILE A 143 -6.19 4.18 -10.09
C ILE A 143 -4.95 4.99 -9.69
N ASN A 144 -5.13 6.21 -9.18
CA ASN A 144 -4.01 7.05 -8.74
C ASN A 144 -3.19 6.37 -7.64
N THR A 145 -3.85 5.63 -6.75
CA THR A 145 -3.16 4.88 -5.69
C THR A 145 -2.37 3.70 -6.25
N VAL A 146 -2.96 2.94 -7.18
CA VAL A 146 -2.28 1.84 -7.89
C VAL A 146 -1.05 2.35 -8.66
N ILE A 147 -1.18 3.46 -9.39
CA ILE A 147 -0.06 4.10 -10.10
C ILE A 147 1.03 4.54 -9.12
N SER A 148 0.65 5.13 -7.98
CA SER A 148 1.60 5.55 -6.95
C SER A 148 2.41 4.37 -6.41
N ILE A 149 1.77 3.21 -6.19
CA ILE A 149 2.45 1.98 -5.77
C ILE A 149 3.42 1.48 -6.84
N LEU A 150 3.02 1.50 -8.12
CA LEU A 150 3.89 1.11 -9.24
C LEU A 150 5.12 2.01 -9.36
N LEU A 151 4.93 3.33 -9.21
CA LEU A 151 6.03 4.30 -9.23
C LEU A 151 6.96 4.09 -8.03
N LEU A 152 6.40 3.89 -6.83
CA LEU A 152 7.18 3.62 -5.63
C LEU A 152 8.00 2.34 -5.77
N GLU A 153 7.43 1.26 -6.31
CA GLU A 153 8.18 0.03 -6.58
C GLU A 153 9.28 0.28 -7.62
N GLY A 154 8.97 0.99 -8.71
CA GLY A 154 9.94 1.31 -9.76
C GLY A 154 11.14 2.10 -9.24
N ILE A 155 10.88 3.13 -8.43
CA ILE A 155 11.94 3.93 -7.77
C ILE A 155 12.70 3.07 -6.77
N GLY A 156 12.00 2.32 -5.92
CA GLY A 156 12.62 1.48 -4.91
C GLY A 156 13.55 0.42 -5.53
N ARG A 157 13.15 -0.19 -6.66
CA ARG A 157 14.00 -1.16 -7.38
C ARG A 157 15.18 -0.54 -8.12
N GLN A 158 15.10 0.73 -8.50
CA GLN A 158 16.27 1.45 -9.02
C GLN A 158 17.32 1.70 -7.92
N LEU A 159 16.88 1.82 -6.66
CA LEU A 159 17.75 2.02 -5.50
C LEU A 159 18.25 0.69 -4.91
N ASP A 160 17.38 -0.31 -4.82
CA ASP A 160 17.66 -1.66 -4.32
C ASP A 160 16.99 -2.68 -5.25
N PRO A 161 17.74 -3.29 -6.20
CA PRO A 161 17.20 -4.26 -7.15
C PRO A 161 16.49 -5.44 -6.49
N ASP A 162 16.93 -5.82 -5.28
CA ASP A 162 16.45 -6.98 -4.55
C ASP A 162 15.26 -6.66 -3.62
N MET A 163 14.83 -5.40 -3.57
CA MET A 163 13.72 -4.94 -2.75
C MET A 163 12.42 -5.72 -3.05
N ASP A 164 11.78 -6.24 -2.00
CA ASP A 164 10.42 -6.75 -2.03
C ASP A 164 9.50 -5.79 -1.29
N LEU A 165 8.82 -4.92 -2.05
CA LEU A 165 7.89 -3.93 -1.52
C LEU A 165 6.71 -4.61 -0.79
N PHE A 166 6.24 -5.76 -1.28
CA PHE A 166 5.11 -6.45 -0.68
C PHE A 166 5.48 -7.06 0.68
N ALA A 167 6.65 -7.69 0.77
CA ALA A 167 7.21 -8.19 2.03
C ALA A 167 7.38 -7.07 3.07
N SER A 168 7.84 -5.90 2.63
CA SER A 168 8.02 -4.72 3.48
C SER A 168 6.69 -4.11 3.95
N ALA A 169 5.66 -4.15 3.11
CA ALA A 169 4.34 -3.61 3.43
C ALA A 169 3.50 -4.54 4.32
N LEU A 170 3.66 -5.86 4.20
CA LEU A 170 2.87 -6.87 4.92
C LEU A 170 2.71 -6.62 6.45
N PRO A 171 3.78 -6.30 7.21
CA PRO A 171 3.66 -5.98 8.64
C PRO A 171 2.75 -4.77 8.90
N ILE A 172 2.88 -3.72 8.09
CA ILE A 172 2.09 -2.49 8.19
C ILE A 172 0.63 -2.80 7.87
N LEU A 173 0.38 -3.61 6.83
CA LEU A 173 -0.97 -4.03 6.45
C LEU A 173 -1.64 -4.86 7.55
N ARG A 174 -0.91 -5.76 8.22
CA ARG A 174 -1.43 -6.53 9.37
C ARG A 174 -1.76 -5.63 10.56
N GLN A 175 -0.89 -4.66 10.87
CA GLN A 175 -1.11 -3.72 11.96
C GLN A 175 -2.35 -2.85 11.70
N LEU A 176 -2.49 -2.31 10.48
CA LEU A 176 -3.65 -1.53 10.08
C LEU A 176 -4.93 -2.37 10.10
N GLY A 177 -4.89 -3.60 9.56
CA GLY A 177 -6.01 -4.54 9.59
C GLY A 177 -6.51 -4.83 11.01
N GLY A 178 -5.59 -5.08 11.95
CA GLY A 178 -5.89 -5.35 13.36
C GLY A 178 -6.38 -4.14 14.16
N GLN A 179 -5.79 -2.96 13.93
CA GLN A 179 -6.25 -1.70 14.55
C GLN A 179 -7.67 -1.34 14.11
N MET A 180 -8.03 -1.62 12.85
CA MET A 180 -9.37 -1.38 12.34
C MET A 180 -10.39 -2.38 12.87
N ALA A 181 -10.05 -3.67 12.98
CA ALA A 181 -10.94 -4.66 13.58
C ALA A 181 -11.28 -4.30 15.04
N THR A 182 -10.30 -3.74 15.75
CA THR A 182 -10.47 -3.25 17.13
C THR A 182 -11.34 -1.99 17.20
N ARG A 183 -11.24 -1.08 16.21
CA ARG A 183 -12.10 0.12 16.11
C ARG A 183 -13.53 -0.22 15.72
N GLU A 184 -13.73 -1.09 14.73
CA GLU A 184 -15.05 -1.55 14.30
C GLU A 184 -15.76 -2.35 15.41
N ALA A 185 -15.02 -3.18 16.16
CA ALA A 185 -15.56 -3.86 17.33
C ALA A 185 -15.98 -2.89 18.45
N LYS A 186 -15.22 -1.81 18.66
CA LYS A 186 -15.57 -0.75 19.63
C LYS A 186 -16.79 0.05 19.17
N ASP A 187 -16.84 0.47 17.91
CA ASP A 187 -17.95 1.26 17.36
C ASP A 187 -19.25 0.42 17.27
N GLY A 188 -19.14 -0.86 16.93
CA GLY A 188 -20.27 -1.80 16.96
C GLY A 188 -20.77 -2.11 18.37
N ALA A 189 -19.87 -2.21 19.36
CA ALA A 189 -20.24 -2.38 20.76
C ALA A 189 -20.84 -1.10 21.39
N LEU A 190 -20.47 0.08 20.90
CA LEU A 190 -21.08 1.35 21.27
C LEU A 190 -22.49 1.47 20.66
N SER A 191 -22.66 1.16 19.38
CA SER A 191 -23.96 1.18 18.69
C SER A 191 -24.97 0.17 19.26
N ALA A 192 -24.53 -1.03 19.65
CA ALA A 192 -25.39 -2.04 20.28
C ALA A 192 -25.85 -1.69 21.70
N ARG A 193 -25.16 -0.77 22.39
CA ARG A 193 -25.55 -0.27 23.72
C ARG A 193 -26.65 0.80 23.67
N ASP A 194 -26.84 1.45 22.52
CA ASP A 194 -27.82 2.52 22.33
C ASP A 194 -29.17 2.04 21.73
N LEU A 195 -29.36 0.73 21.56
CA LEU A 195 -30.64 0.16 21.16
C LEU A 195 -31.64 0.24 22.33
N PRO A 196 -32.79 0.93 22.18
CA PRO A 196 -33.83 0.92 23.20
C PRO A 196 -34.32 -0.52 23.37
N ARG A 197 -34.23 -1.06 24.58
CA ARG A 197 -34.85 -2.34 24.93
C ARG A 197 -36.36 -2.16 24.78
N SER A 198 -36.93 -2.69 23.69
CA SER A 198 -38.39 -2.79 23.56
C SER A 198 -38.89 -3.77 24.62
N ASN A 199 -39.72 -3.26 25.53
CA ASN A 199 -40.52 -4.09 26.43
C ASN A 199 -41.62 -4.79 25.61
N LEU A 200 -41.27 -5.92 24.99
CA LEU A 200 -42.25 -6.92 24.56
C LEU A 200 -42.27 -8.02 25.63
N GLY A 201 -43.04 -7.73 26.68
CA GLY A 201 -43.18 -8.59 27.85
C GLY A 201 -44.30 -8.09 28.76
N ALA A 202 -45.48 -7.80 28.20
CA ALA A 202 -46.74 -7.76 28.92
C ALA A 202 -47.91 -7.67 27.92
N LEU A 203 -48.66 -8.77 27.85
CA LEU A 203 -49.98 -8.99 27.23
C LEU A 203 -50.05 -9.05 25.69
#